data_AF-A0A3M2GQK8-F1
#
_entry.id   AF-A0A3M2GQK8-F1
#
_cell.length_a   1.000
_cell.length_b   1.000
_cell.length_c   1.000
_cell.angle_alpha   90.00
_cell.angle_beta   90.00
_cell.angle_gamma   90.00
#
_symmetry.space_group_name_H-M   'P 1'
#
loop_
_entity.id
_entity.type
_entity.pdbx_description
1 polymer ?
#
loop_
_entity_poly.entity_id
_entity_poly.type
_entity_poly.pdbx_seq_one_letter_code
_entity_poly.pdbx_strand_id
1 'polypeptide(L)'
;MISQGYPMRSPTDQEKRVVIKQAARELFIHFGYTKTSMEDIARQAGLAKPTLYYYYPNKEALFQEIVIEEAHRVMEAVQSRLPAEAPADERLALFFRGLYEQLKGYARKMTDMPEYLCEHSPYGHPIVR
;
A
#
# COMPACT_ATOMS: atom_id res chain seq x y z
N MET A 1 -12.82 27.57 39.98
CA MET A 1 -12.56 27.57 38.53
C MET A 1 -11.35 26.68 38.29
N ILE A 2 -11.54 25.40 37.97
CA ILE A 2 -10.44 24.46 37.75
C ILE A 2 -10.17 24.41 36.25
N SER A 3 -8.99 24.87 35.84
CA SER A 3 -8.46 24.70 34.48
C SER A 3 -8.35 23.21 34.15
N GLN A 4 -9.32 22.69 33.40
CA GLN A 4 -9.22 21.42 32.69
C GLN A 4 -8.26 21.62 31.50
N GLY A 5 -6.97 21.37 31.73
CA GLY A 5 -6.00 21.22 30.64
C GLY A 5 -6.30 19.93 29.90
N TYR A 6 -6.77 20.01 28.65
CA TYR A 6 -6.91 18.85 27.78
C TYR A 6 -5.52 18.20 27.57
N PRO A 7 -5.37 16.88 27.80
CA PRO A 7 -4.15 16.20 27.41
C PRO A 7 -4.11 16.13 25.87
N MET A 8 -3.33 17.03 25.25
CA MET A 8 -2.97 16.93 23.84
C MET A 8 -2.10 15.69 23.67
N ARG A 9 -2.72 14.53 23.43
CA ARG A 9 -2.00 13.30 23.12
C ARG A 9 -1.28 13.49 21.78
N SER A 10 0.04 13.46 21.80
CA SER A 10 0.83 13.37 20.58
C SER A 10 0.52 12.03 19.89
N PRO A 11 0.33 12.00 18.56
CA PRO A 11 0.17 10.75 17.84
C PRO A 11 1.36 9.83 18.09
N THR A 12 1.07 8.56 18.30
CA THR A 12 2.05 7.47 18.37
C THR A 12 2.77 7.28 17.05
N ASP A 13 3.94 6.63 17.10
CA ASP A 13 4.70 6.29 15.89
C ASP A 13 3.88 5.47 14.88
N GLN A 14 3.04 4.57 15.38
CA GLN A 14 2.17 3.76 14.52
C GLN A 14 1.13 4.62 13.81
N GLU A 15 0.50 5.56 14.52
CA GLU A 15 -0.47 6.50 13.92
C GLU A 15 0.21 7.37 12.86
N LYS A 16 1.46 7.81 13.08
CA LYS A 16 2.24 8.54 12.08
C LYS A 16 2.50 7.71 10.83
N ARG A 17 2.95 6.46 10.98
CA ARG A 17 3.15 5.53 9.84
C ARG A 17 1.86 5.32 9.04
N VAL A 18 0.73 5.16 9.71
CA VAL A 18 -0.58 5.01 9.05
C VAL A 18 -0.92 6.25 8.22
N VAL A 19 -0.80 7.46 8.78
CA VAL A 19 -1.09 8.71 8.07
C VAL A 19 -0.17 8.90 6.87
N ILE A 20 1.13 8.62 7.02
CA ILE A 20 2.11 8.69 5.92
C ILE A 20 1.72 7.74 4.78
N LYS A 21 1.43 6.48 5.09
CA LYS A 21 1.06 5.48 4.08
C LYS A 21 -0.24 5.81 3.38
N GLN A 22 -1.22 6.34 4.11
CA GLN A 22 -2.50 6.76 3.52
C GLN A 22 -2.29 7.91 2.52
N ALA A 23 -1.55 8.95 2.92
CA ALA A 23 -1.22 10.07 2.05
C ALA A 23 -0.46 9.62 0.79
N ALA A 24 0.54 8.76 0.95
CA ALA A 24 1.31 8.22 -0.17
C ALA A 24 0.46 7.36 -1.10
N ARG A 25 -0.38 6.47 -0.56
CA ARG A 25 -1.31 5.64 -1.35
C ARG A 25 -2.21 6.49 -2.25
N GLU A 26 -2.81 7.55 -1.70
CA GLU A 26 -3.66 8.46 -2.46
C GLU A 26 -2.89 9.14 -3.60
N LEU A 27 -1.71 9.67 -3.31
CA LEU A 27 -0.88 10.31 -4.33
C LEU A 27 -0.43 9.34 -5.42
N PHE A 28 -0.01 8.12 -5.06
CA PHE A 28 0.39 7.11 -6.03
C PHE A 28 -0.77 6.68 -6.94
N ILE A 29 -2.00 6.60 -6.41
CA ILE A 29 -3.19 6.28 -7.21
C ILE A 29 -3.57 7.42 -8.16
N HIS A 30 -3.44 8.67 -7.72
CA HIS A 30 -3.88 9.82 -8.51
C HIS A 30 -2.84 10.33 -9.51
N PHE A 31 -1.57 10.31 -9.13
CA PHE A 31 -0.49 10.91 -9.90
C PHE A 31 0.55 9.89 -10.40
N GLY A 32 0.51 8.66 -9.92
CA GLY A 32 1.49 7.63 -10.24
C GLY A 32 2.74 7.70 -9.35
N TYR A 33 3.54 6.63 -9.36
CA TYR A 33 4.75 6.49 -8.55
C TYR A 33 5.81 7.54 -8.92
N THR A 34 6.11 7.69 -10.21
CA THR A 34 7.19 8.54 -10.71
C THR A 34 6.95 10.02 -10.40
N LYS A 35 5.72 10.50 -10.55
CA LYS A 35 5.37 11.92 -10.35
C LYS A 35 5.16 12.32 -8.90
N THR A 36 5.09 11.35 -7.98
CA THR A 36 4.93 11.62 -6.55
C THR A 36 6.31 11.77 -5.90
N SER A 37 6.52 12.86 -5.17
CA SER A 37 7.74 13.11 -4.39
C SER A 37 7.54 12.88 -2.89
N MET A 38 8.64 12.75 -2.13
CA MET A 38 8.60 12.70 -0.67
C MET A 38 8.03 14.01 -0.09
N GLU A 39 8.29 15.13 -0.75
CA GLU A 39 7.70 16.43 -0.43
C GLU A 39 6.18 16.46 -0.52
N ASP A 40 5.63 15.91 -1.60
CA ASP A 40 4.19 15.85 -1.80
C ASP A 40 3.52 15.02 -0.71
N ILE A 41 4.15 13.89 -0.37
CA ILE A 41 3.67 12.98 0.68
C ILE A 41 3.70 13.68 2.04
N ALA A 42 4.81 14.34 2.40
CA ALA A 42 4.91 15.06 3.67
C ALA A 42 3.82 16.14 3.79
N ARG A 43 3.61 16.89 2.71
CA ARG A 43 2.58 17.93 2.62
C ARG A 43 1.15 17.34 2.75
N GLN A 44 0.84 16.28 2.02
CA GLN A 44 -0.45 15.58 2.09
C GLN A 44 -0.71 14.99 3.48
N ALA A 45 0.33 14.46 4.14
CA ALA A 45 0.26 13.91 5.49
C ALA A 45 0.20 14.98 6.60
N GLY A 46 0.38 16.26 6.27
CA GLY A 46 0.46 17.34 7.27
C GLY A 46 1.70 17.23 8.18
N LEU A 47 2.81 16.70 7.67
CA LEU A 47 4.04 16.48 8.41
C LEU A 47 5.19 17.33 7.86
N ALA A 48 6.13 17.68 8.73
CA ALA A 48 7.40 18.26 8.30
C ALA A 48 8.25 17.19 7.58
N LYS A 49 9.03 17.59 6.56
CA LYS A 49 9.90 16.65 5.83
C LYS A 49 10.81 15.82 6.73
N PRO A 50 11.51 16.39 7.74
CA PRO A 50 12.37 15.59 8.61
C PRO A 50 11.61 14.49 9.36
N THR A 51 10.34 14.75 9.71
CA THR A 51 9.47 13.75 10.33
C THR A 51 9.15 12.62 9.37
N LEU A 52 8.85 12.90 8.10
CA LEU A 52 8.64 11.84 7.11
C LEU A 52 9.92 11.00 6.92
N TYR A 53 11.07 11.65 6.74
CA TYR A 53 12.36 10.98 6.53
C TYR A 53 12.82 10.14 7.73
N TYR A 54 12.38 10.49 8.95
CA TYR A 54 12.60 9.65 10.13
C TYR A 54 11.91 8.27 10.03
N TYR A 55 10.69 8.22 9.50
CA TYR A 55 9.95 6.96 9.34
C TYR A 55 10.30 6.21 8.05
N TYR A 56 10.56 6.95 6.97
CA TYR A 56 10.81 6.41 5.64
C TYR A 56 11.99 7.14 4.98
N PRO A 57 13.15 6.48 4.81
CA PRO A 57 14.34 7.14 4.30
C PRO A 57 14.22 7.57 2.83
N ASN A 58 13.36 6.91 2.06
CA ASN A 58 13.13 7.19 0.65
C ASN A 58 11.73 6.74 0.20
N LYS A 59 11.37 7.07 -1.05
CA LYS A 59 10.05 6.78 -1.63
C LYS A 59 9.86 5.27 -1.83
N GLU A 60 10.95 4.57 -2.15
CA GLU A 60 10.99 3.14 -2.41
C GLU A 60 10.60 2.34 -1.15
N ALA A 61 11.19 2.65 0.00
CA ALA A 61 10.90 1.97 1.27
C ALA A 61 9.44 2.15 1.69
N LEU A 62 8.89 3.36 1.53
CA LEU A 62 7.49 3.65 1.79
C LEU A 62 6.57 2.89 0.82
N PHE A 63 6.93 2.89 -0.46
CA PHE A 63 6.17 2.22 -1.49
C PHE A 63 6.14 0.69 -1.28
N GLN A 64 7.29 0.08 -0.95
CA GLN A 64 7.38 -1.35 -0.66
C GLN A 64 6.46 -1.75 0.51
N GLU A 65 6.44 -0.98 1.60
CA GLU A 65 5.54 -1.27 2.72
C GLU A 65 4.07 -1.20 2.30
N ILE A 66 3.70 -0.20 1.50
CA ILE A 66 2.32 -0.07 0.98
C ILE A 66 1.96 -1.25 0.09
N VAL A 67 2.84 -1.66 -0.84
CA VAL A 67 2.57 -2.79 -1.74
C VAL A 67 2.41 -4.10 -0.97
N ILE A 68 3.26 -4.35 0.03
CA ILE A 68 3.16 -5.55 0.87
C ILE A 68 1.83 -5.55 1.64
N GLU A 69 1.45 -4.42 2.22
CA GLU A 69 0.16 -4.29 2.91
C GLU A 69 -1.02 -4.51 1.98
N GLU A 70 -1.00 -3.97 0.76
CA GLU A 70 -2.06 -4.22 -0.21
C GLU A 70 -2.09 -5.67 -0.69
N ALA A 71 -0.94 -6.30 -0.89
CA ALA A 71 -0.87 -7.71 -1.25
C ALA A 71 -1.52 -8.58 -0.15
N HIS A 72 -1.21 -8.32 1.12
CA HIS A 72 -1.86 -9.00 2.25
C HIS A 72 -3.37 -8.74 2.26
N ARG A 73 -3.80 -7.50 2.07
CA ARG A 73 -5.22 -7.13 2.03
C ARG A 73 -5.97 -7.87 0.92
N VAL A 74 -5.37 -7.98 -0.27
CA VAL A 74 -5.92 -8.72 -1.40
C VAL A 74 -5.98 -10.22 -1.11
N MET A 75 -4.91 -10.80 -0.55
CA MET A 75 -4.88 -12.22 -0.18
C MET A 75 -5.96 -12.55 0.84
N GLU A 76 -6.12 -11.75 1.89
CA GLU A 76 -7.16 -11.93 2.92
C GLU A 76 -8.58 -11.79 2.33
N ALA A 77 -8.80 -10.81 1.47
CA ALA A 77 -10.07 -10.61 0.78
C ALA A 77 -10.45 -11.77 -0.16
N VAL A 78 -9.46 -12.41 -0.80
CA VAL A 78 -9.69 -13.60 -1.62
C VAL A 78 -9.94 -14.81 -0.74
N GLN A 79 -9.10 -15.05 0.27
CA GLN A 79 -9.20 -16.21 1.17
C GLN A 79 -10.52 -16.24 1.94
N SER A 80 -10.98 -15.10 2.46
CA SER A 80 -12.24 -14.99 3.21
C SER A 80 -13.50 -15.35 2.40
N ARG A 81 -13.40 -15.40 1.08
CA ARG A 81 -14.49 -15.77 0.17
C ARG A 81 -14.41 -17.21 -0.32
N LEU A 82 -13.35 -17.93 0.02
CA LEU A 82 -13.19 -19.33 -0.38
C LEU A 82 -14.05 -20.24 0.49
N PRO A 83 -14.92 -21.08 -0.09
CA PRO A 83 -15.65 -22.09 0.67
C PRO A 83 -14.66 -23.10 1.26
N ALA A 84 -14.76 -23.33 2.58
CA ALA A 84 -13.86 -24.24 3.30
C ALA A 84 -14.02 -25.70 2.85
N GLU A 85 -15.27 -26.10 2.58
CA GLU A 85 -15.66 -27.48 2.26
C GLU A 85 -15.64 -27.81 0.76
N ALA A 86 -15.22 -26.88 -0.10
CA ALA A 86 -15.16 -27.15 -1.52
C ALA A 86 -13.93 -28.02 -1.90
N PRO A 87 -14.02 -28.82 -2.95
CA PRO A 87 -12.88 -29.53 -3.53
C PRO A 87 -11.69 -28.62 -3.83
N ALA A 88 -10.47 -29.16 -3.73
CA ALA A 88 -9.24 -28.37 -3.83
C ALA A 88 -9.08 -27.65 -5.19
N ASP A 89 -9.50 -28.31 -6.28
CA ASP A 89 -9.53 -27.77 -7.64
C ASP A 89 -10.52 -26.61 -7.79
N GLU A 90 -11.72 -26.74 -7.21
CA GLU A 90 -12.70 -25.66 -7.18
C GLU A 90 -12.20 -24.46 -6.37
N ARG A 91 -11.62 -24.72 -5.19
CA ARG A 91 -11.01 -23.67 -4.35
C ARG A 91 -9.86 -22.96 -5.07
N LEU A 92 -9.04 -23.69 -5.80
CA LEU A 92 -7.94 -23.13 -6.58
C LEU A 92 -8.45 -22.25 -7.73
N ALA A 93 -9.48 -22.71 -8.47
CA ALA A 93 -10.11 -21.93 -9.52
C ALA A 93 -10.75 -20.63 -8.98
N LEU A 94 -11.45 -20.72 -7.84
CA LEU A 94 -12.03 -19.57 -7.15
C LEU A 94 -10.96 -18.59 -6.65
N PHE A 95 -9.84 -19.10 -6.14
CA PHE A 95 -8.71 -18.28 -5.72
C PHE A 95 -8.12 -17.48 -6.88
N PHE A 96 -7.75 -18.15 -7.99
CA PHE A 96 -7.19 -17.46 -9.15
C PHE A 96 -8.17 -16.46 -9.77
N ARG A 97 -9.46 -16.78 -9.82
CA ARG A 97 -10.50 -15.85 -10.26
C ARG A 97 -10.59 -14.62 -9.34
N GLY A 98 -10.62 -14.84 -8.03
CA GLY A 98 -10.66 -13.75 -7.05
C GLY A 98 -9.44 -12.84 -7.14
N LEU A 99 -8.25 -13.44 -7.27
CA LEU A 99 -6.99 -12.72 -7.45
C LEU A 99 -6.99 -11.89 -8.73
N TYR A 100 -7.41 -12.48 -9.86
CA TYR A 100 -7.50 -11.79 -11.15
C TYR A 100 -8.42 -10.55 -11.09
N GLU A 101 -9.61 -10.69 -10.49
CA GLU A 101 -10.56 -9.58 -10.36
C GLU A 101 -10.01 -8.45 -9.46
N GLN A 102 -9.32 -8.80 -8.36
CA GLN A 102 -8.68 -7.80 -7.50
C GLN A 102 -7.53 -7.07 -8.23
N LEU A 103 -6.65 -7.81 -8.90
CA LEU A 103 -5.51 -7.24 -9.62
C LEU A 103 -5.95 -6.34 -10.79
N LYS A 104 -7.01 -6.72 -11.51
CA LYS A 104 -7.59 -5.91 -12.58
C LYS A 104 -8.08 -4.54 -12.09
N GLY A 105 -8.66 -4.49 -10.89
CA GLY A 105 -9.05 -3.25 -10.23
C GLY A 105 -7.86 -2.36 -9.85
N TYR A 106 -6.72 -2.96 -9.51
CA TYR A 106 -5.48 -2.27 -9.15
C TYR A 106 -4.73 -1.71 -10.36
N ALA A 107 -4.59 -2.50 -11.43
CA ALA A 107 -3.89 -2.09 -12.66
C ALA A 107 -4.49 -0.81 -13.29
N ARG A 108 -5.81 -0.60 -13.14
CA ARG A 108 -6.50 0.61 -13.64
C ARG A 108 -6.12 1.88 -12.87
N LYS A 109 -5.67 1.75 -11.62
CA LYS A 109 -5.38 2.87 -10.71
C LYS A 109 -3.89 3.21 -10.60
N MET A 110 -3.00 2.38 -11.16
CA MET A 110 -1.55 2.54 -11.08
C MET A 110 -0.92 2.30 -12.45
N THR A 111 -1.17 3.21 -13.40
CA THR A 111 -0.81 3.03 -14.81
C THR A 111 0.70 3.03 -15.10
N ASP A 112 1.53 3.51 -14.16
CA ASP A 112 3.00 3.64 -14.33
C ASP A 112 3.83 2.64 -13.47
N MET A 113 3.19 1.62 -12.89
CA MET A 113 3.78 0.62 -11.99
C MET A 113 4.53 -0.58 -12.63
N PRO A 114 4.28 -1.00 -13.89
CA PRO A 114 4.87 -2.25 -14.39
C PRO A 114 6.40 -2.22 -14.44
N GLU A 115 7.03 -1.10 -14.81
CA GLU A 115 8.48 -1.01 -14.97
C GLU A 115 9.22 -1.15 -13.63
N TYR A 116 8.80 -0.44 -12.58
CA TYR A 116 9.46 -0.49 -11.28
C TYR A 116 9.38 -1.87 -10.62
N LEU A 117 8.19 -2.51 -10.63
CA LEU A 117 8.03 -3.86 -10.09
C LEU A 117 8.79 -4.90 -10.92
N CYS A 118 8.87 -4.72 -12.23
CA CYS A 118 9.69 -5.59 -13.08
C CYS A 118 11.18 -5.45 -12.71
N GLU A 119 11.71 -4.22 -12.63
CA GLU A 119 13.12 -3.95 -12.33
C GLU A 119 13.55 -4.39 -10.93
N HIS A 120 12.64 -4.33 -9.96
CA HIS A 120 12.93 -4.61 -8.55
C HIS A 120 12.22 -5.87 -8.03
N SER A 121 11.73 -6.72 -8.94
CA SER A 121 11.12 -8.01 -8.57
C SER A 121 12.16 -8.89 -7.86
N PRO A 122 11.92 -9.31 -6.60
CA PRO A 122 12.80 -10.27 -5.91
C PRO A 122 12.78 -11.65 -6.58
N TYR A 123 11.88 -11.87 -7.55
CA TYR A 123 11.71 -13.12 -8.30
C TYR A 123 12.23 -13.05 -9.74
N GLY A 124 12.95 -11.97 -10.12
CA GLY A 124 13.39 -11.74 -11.49
C GLY A 124 12.24 -11.34 -12.42
N HIS A 125 12.59 -10.77 -13.59
CA HIS A 125 11.62 -10.42 -14.62
C HIS A 125 10.70 -11.61 -14.98
N PRO A 126 9.41 -11.36 -15.28
CA PRO A 126 8.45 -12.41 -15.52
C PRO A 126 8.88 -13.31 -16.68
N ILE A 127 8.71 -14.62 -16.49
CA ILE A 127 8.73 -15.65 -17.53
C ILE A 127 7.51 -15.41 -18.42
N VAL A 128 7.55 -14.40 -19.27
CA VAL A 128 6.61 -14.24 -20.37
C VAL A 128 7.42 -13.81 -21.58
N ARG A 129 7.56 -14.75 -22.52
CA ARG A 129 8.03 -14.50 -23.87
C ARG A 129 6.82 -14.49 -24.79
#